data_AF-A0AAV6Z336-F1
#
_entry.id   AF-A0AAV6Z336-F1
#
_cell.length_a   1.000
_cell.length_b   1.000
_cell.length_c   1.000
_cell.angle_alpha   90.00
_cell.angle_beta   90.00
_cell.angle_gamma   90.00
#
_symmetry.space_group_name_H-M   'P 1'
#
loop_
_entity.id
_entity.type
_entity.pdbx_description
1 polymer ?
#
loop_
_entity_poly.entity_id
_entity_poly.type
_entity_poly.pdbx_seq_one_letter_code
_entity_poly.pdbx_strand_id
1 'polypeptide(L)'
;NQLYMHLTNYSVNKHNENFERDETEDRGSKRSIRWFTEFLRANDHDVAKFWNDISELVVKTLIVAEPHVLHAYRMCRPGQQPGSNSVCFEVLGFDIILDRKLKPWLLEVRPSYCCHA
;
A
#
# COMPACT_ATOMS: atom_id res chain seq x y z
N ASN A 1 -7.62 -20.21 16.91
CA ASN A 1 -8.48 -20.34 15.71
C ASN A 1 -9.15 -19.06 15.19
N GLN A 2 -8.82 -17.84 15.65
CA GLN A 2 -9.40 -16.59 15.11
C GLN A 2 -8.38 -15.63 14.47
N LEU A 3 -7.09 -15.93 14.56
CA LEU A 3 -6.01 -15.05 14.06
C LEU A 3 -6.01 -14.89 12.53
N TYR A 4 -6.38 -15.94 11.78
CA TYR A 4 -6.39 -15.92 10.32
C TYR A 4 -7.59 -15.17 9.69
N MET A 5 -8.61 -14.81 10.48
CA MET A 5 -9.77 -14.03 10.00
C MET A 5 -9.56 -12.51 10.10
N HIS A 6 -8.72 -12.06 11.03
CA HIS A 6 -8.54 -10.63 11.33
C HIS A 6 -7.22 -10.05 10.82
N LEU A 7 -6.30 -10.92 10.37
CA LEU A 7 -4.99 -10.53 9.89
C LEU A 7 -4.85 -10.99 8.43
N THR A 8 -4.73 -10.04 7.51
CA THR A 8 -4.41 -10.29 6.09
C THR A 8 -2.90 -10.42 5.86
N ASN A 9 -2.10 -10.36 6.92
CA ASN A 9 -0.65 -10.45 6.84
C ASN A 9 -0.20 -11.81 6.25
N TYR A 10 0.59 -11.77 5.19
CA TYR A 10 1.10 -12.95 4.49
C TYR A 10 1.88 -13.90 5.42
N SER A 11 2.69 -13.37 6.32
CA SER A 11 3.51 -14.16 7.25
C SER A 11 2.68 -15.03 8.18
N VAL A 12 1.44 -14.62 8.45
CA VAL A 12 0.47 -15.35 9.26
C VAL A 12 -0.32 -16.33 8.38
N ASN A 13 -0.86 -15.88 7.25
CA ASN A 13 -1.71 -16.73 6.41
C ASN A 13 -0.98 -17.82 5.62
N LYS A 14 0.35 -17.75 5.42
CA LYS A 14 1.12 -18.80 4.74
C LYS A 14 1.12 -20.16 5.45
N HIS A 15 0.73 -20.19 6.73
CA HIS A 15 0.68 -21.39 7.58
C HIS A 15 -0.76 -21.90 7.81
N ASN A 16 -1.76 -21.28 7.18
CA ASN A 16 -3.14 -21.72 7.29
C ASN A 16 -3.39 -22.91 6.33
N GLU A 17 -4.03 -23.97 6.81
CA GLU A 17 -4.36 -25.17 6.02
C GLU A 17 -5.31 -24.88 4.85
N ASN A 18 -6.07 -23.76 4.91
CA ASN A 18 -6.93 -23.27 3.83
C ASN A 18 -6.24 -22.25 2.90
N PHE A 19 -4.92 -22.03 3.03
CA PHE A 19 -4.18 -21.11 2.16
C PHE A 19 -3.89 -21.77 0.82
N GLU A 20 -4.81 -21.60 -0.13
CA GLU A 20 -4.59 -22.03 -1.51
C GLU A 20 -3.50 -21.16 -2.17
N ARG A 21 -2.30 -21.74 -2.30
CA ARG A 21 -1.19 -21.27 -3.15
C ARG A 21 -1.44 -21.56 -4.62
N ASP A 22 -2.69 -21.56 -5.06
CA ASP A 22 -2.98 -21.88 -6.44
C ASP A 22 -2.56 -20.67 -7.30
N GLU A 23 -1.56 -20.87 -8.15
CA GLU A 23 -1.00 -19.89 -9.10
C GLU A 23 -1.96 -19.59 -10.25
N THR A 24 -3.15 -20.22 -10.24
CA THR A 24 -4.24 -19.91 -11.16
C THR A 24 -4.90 -18.58 -10.75
N GLU A 25 -4.95 -17.64 -11.71
CA GLU A 25 -5.37 -16.23 -11.54
C GLU A 25 -6.73 -16.03 -10.83
N ASP A 26 -7.57 -17.06 -10.79
CA ASP A 26 -8.95 -16.98 -10.30
C ASP A 26 -9.19 -17.57 -8.89
N ARG A 27 -8.21 -18.24 -8.25
CA ARG A 27 -8.40 -18.87 -6.91
C ARG A 27 -7.39 -18.47 -5.84
N GLY A 28 -6.25 -17.89 -6.22
CA GLY A 28 -5.22 -17.49 -5.25
C GLY A 28 -5.69 -16.48 -4.20
N SER A 29 -5.24 -16.67 -2.95
CA SER A 29 -5.40 -15.71 -1.84
C SER A 29 -4.59 -14.41 -2.03
N LYS A 30 -3.72 -14.37 -3.05
CA LYS A 30 -2.94 -13.20 -3.46
C LYS A 30 -3.26 -12.91 -4.92
N ARG A 31 -3.83 -11.74 -5.20
CA ARG A 31 -4.20 -11.31 -6.55
C ARG A 31 -3.55 -9.98 -6.90
N SER A 32 -3.33 -9.75 -8.19
CA SER A 32 -2.78 -8.48 -8.66
C SER A 32 -3.81 -7.36 -8.50
N ILE A 33 -3.33 -6.13 -8.31
CA ILE A 33 -4.21 -4.95 -8.30
C ILE A 33 -4.94 -4.83 -9.64
N ARG A 34 -4.28 -5.20 -10.75
CA ARG A 34 -4.90 -5.22 -12.08
C ARG A 34 -6.14 -6.13 -12.10
N TRP A 35 -6.00 -7.37 -11.67
CA TRP A 35 -7.12 -8.30 -11.56
C TRP A 35 -8.23 -7.72 -10.67
N PHE A 36 -7.88 -7.12 -9.53
CA PHE A 36 -8.84 -6.50 -8.63
C PHE A 36 -9.61 -5.34 -9.28
N THR A 37 -8.94 -4.49 -10.07
CA THR A 37 -9.61 -3.40 -10.80
C THR A 37 -10.52 -3.91 -11.92
N GLU A 38 -10.15 -5.00 -12.58
CA GLU A 38 -11.00 -5.67 -13.58
C GLU A 38 -12.22 -6.31 -12.90
N PHE A 39 -12.02 -6.95 -11.73
CA PHE A 39 -13.11 -7.46 -10.89
C PHE A 39 -14.08 -6.36 -10.44
N LEU A 40 -13.59 -5.21 -9.95
CA LEU A 40 -14.44 -4.09 -9.59
C LEU A 40 -15.25 -3.58 -10.77
N ARG A 41 -14.62 -3.46 -11.95
CA ARG A 41 -15.30 -3.04 -13.18
C ARG A 41 -16.39 -4.03 -13.62
N ALA A 42 -16.13 -5.32 -13.48
CA ALA A 42 -17.11 -6.37 -13.81
C ALA A 42 -18.30 -6.42 -12.84
N ASN A 43 -18.17 -5.86 -11.63
CA ASN A 43 -19.21 -5.78 -10.61
C ASN A 43 -19.85 -4.38 -10.51
N ASP A 44 -19.79 -3.58 -11.58
CA ASP A 44 -20.38 -2.23 -11.66
C ASP A 44 -19.90 -1.24 -10.58
N HIS A 45 -18.65 -1.39 -10.12
CA HIS A 45 -18.03 -0.43 -9.22
C HIS A 45 -17.23 0.64 -9.99
N ASP A 46 -17.24 1.87 -9.47
CA ASP A 46 -16.47 2.99 -10.03
C ASP A 46 -14.99 2.86 -9.69
N VAL A 47 -14.24 2.29 -10.62
CA VAL A 47 -12.77 2.11 -10.52
C VAL A 47 -12.03 3.45 -10.53
N ALA A 48 -12.55 4.48 -11.21
CA ALA A 48 -11.91 5.79 -11.25
C ALA A 48 -12.00 6.49 -9.89
N LYS A 49 -13.19 6.43 -9.27
CA LYS A 49 -13.37 6.89 -7.90
C LYS A 49 -12.49 6.13 -6.91
N PHE A 50 -12.42 4.80 -7.03
CA PHE A 50 -11.55 3.97 -6.18
C PHE A 50 -10.10 4.44 -6.22
N TRP A 51 -9.53 4.64 -7.42
CA TRP A 51 -8.16 5.14 -7.55
C TRP A 51 -7.99 6.55 -7.02
N ASN A 52 -8.97 7.44 -7.24
CA ASN A 52 -8.92 8.78 -6.69
C ASN A 52 -8.90 8.79 -5.16
N ASP A 53 -9.75 7.98 -4.52
CA ASP A 53 -9.79 7.86 -3.05
C ASP A 53 -8.47 7.29 -2.50
N ILE A 54 -7.85 6.32 -3.20
CA ILE A 54 -6.51 5.79 -2.86
C ILE A 54 -5.44 6.86 -3.01
N SER A 55 -5.41 7.59 -4.13
CA SER A 55 -4.44 8.67 -4.37
C SER A 55 -4.56 9.78 -3.33
N GLU A 56 -5.78 10.20 -2.98
CA GLU A 56 -5.99 11.18 -1.92
C GLU A 56 -5.46 10.70 -0.57
N LEU A 57 -5.68 9.43 -0.23
CA LEU A 57 -5.18 8.84 1.01
C LEU A 57 -3.64 8.87 1.05
N VAL A 58 -2.97 8.46 -0.04
CA VAL A 58 -1.51 8.47 -0.14
C VAL A 58 -0.95 9.89 -0.02
N VAL A 59 -1.50 10.85 -0.78
CA VAL A 59 -1.04 12.24 -0.77
C VAL A 59 -1.22 12.88 0.61
N LYS A 60 -2.39 12.72 1.24
CA LYS A 60 -2.64 13.25 2.60
C LYS A 60 -1.66 12.66 3.62
N THR A 61 -1.35 11.37 3.50
CA THR A 61 -0.37 10.70 4.36
C THR A 61 1.03 11.27 4.19
N LEU A 62 1.46 11.51 2.94
CA LEU A 62 2.76 12.11 2.65
C LEU A 62 2.85 13.57 3.12
N ILE A 63 1.79 14.37 2.98
CA ILE A 63 1.74 15.75 3.49
C ILE A 63 1.97 15.78 5.01
N VAL A 64 1.39 14.83 5.75
CA VAL A 64 1.60 14.73 7.21
C VAL A 64 3.07 14.39 7.54
N ALA A 65 3.71 13.55 6.73
CA ALA A 65 5.11 13.16 6.94
C ALA A 65 6.12 14.22 6.44
N GLU A 66 5.74 15.03 5.44
CA GLU A 66 6.59 16.02 4.77
C GLU A 66 7.42 16.90 5.71
N PRO A 67 6.86 17.57 6.75
CA PRO A 67 7.67 18.45 7.60
C PRO A 67 8.77 17.70 8.36
N HIS A 68 8.51 16.46 8.76
CA HIS A 68 9.48 15.61 9.45
C HIS A 68 10.60 15.18 8.51
N VAL A 69 10.23 14.70 7.32
CA VAL A 69 11.19 14.26 6.29
C VAL A 69 12.05 15.43 5.82
N LEU A 70 11.44 16.58 5.54
CA LEU A 70 12.15 17.78 5.08
C LEU A 70 13.12 18.31 6.15
N HIS A 71 12.72 18.31 7.42
CA HIS A 71 13.59 18.73 8.51
C HIS A 71 14.82 17.80 8.63
N ALA A 72 14.60 16.49 8.68
CA ALA A 72 15.68 15.51 8.75
C ALA A 72 16.60 15.60 7.53
N TYR A 73 16.05 15.73 6.33
CA TYR A 73 16.80 15.89 5.09
C TYR A 73 17.73 17.10 5.12
N ARG A 74 17.23 18.26 5.59
CA ARG A 74 18.04 19.50 5.71
C ARG A 74 19.14 19.37 6.77
N MET A 75 18.87 18.71 7.89
CA MET A 75 19.87 18.49 8.94
C MET A 75 21.00 17.58 8.46
N CYS A 76 20.69 16.56 7.67
CA CYS A 76 21.67 15.65 7.09
C CYS A 76 22.46 16.27 5.92
N ARG A 77 22.02 17.42 5.39
CA ARG A 77 22.64 18.08 4.23
C ARG A 77 22.79 19.59 4.42
N PRO A 78 23.59 20.03 5.41
CA PRO A 78 23.88 21.45 5.58
C PRO A 78 24.64 21.98 4.35
N GLY A 79 24.14 23.07 3.74
CA GLY A 79 24.78 23.73 2.59
C GLY A 79 24.20 23.38 1.22
N GLN A 80 23.16 22.54 1.14
CA GLN A 80 22.49 22.26 -0.13
C GLN A 80 21.75 23.52 -0.65
N GLN A 81 22.04 23.93 -1.90
CA GLN A 81 21.45 25.14 -2.49
C GLN A 81 19.92 25.00 -2.68
N PRO A 82 19.15 26.08 -2.46
CA PRO A 82 17.73 26.11 -2.80
C PRO A 82 17.50 25.76 -4.27
N GLY A 83 16.57 24.84 -4.56
CA GLY A 83 16.26 24.43 -5.94
C GLY A 83 17.17 23.35 -6.53
N SER A 84 18.13 22.82 -5.76
CA SER A 84 18.90 21.65 -6.19
C SER A 84 18.05 20.37 -6.17
N ASN A 85 18.35 19.44 -7.07
CA ASN A 85 17.59 18.20 -7.21
C ASN A 85 17.59 17.38 -5.90
N SER A 86 16.50 16.65 -5.67
CA SER A 86 16.48 15.65 -4.60
C SER A 86 17.51 14.58 -4.90
N VAL A 87 18.25 14.22 -3.87
CA VAL A 87 19.33 13.22 -3.88
C VAL A 87 18.94 12.00 -3.04
N CYS A 88 17.69 11.97 -2.56
CA CYS A 88 17.05 10.83 -1.91
C CYS A 88 15.75 10.51 -2.65
N PHE A 89 15.49 9.22 -2.85
CA PHE A 89 14.16 8.70 -3.20
C PHE A 89 13.87 7.52 -2.29
N GLU A 90 12.60 7.28 -2.04
CA GLU A 90 12.16 6.16 -1.21
C GLU A 90 10.94 5.50 -1.85
N VAL A 91 10.94 4.17 -1.85
CA VAL A 91 9.79 3.37 -2.24
C VAL A 91 9.07 2.97 -0.96
N LEU A 92 7.79 3.30 -0.88
CA LEU A 92 6.95 3.06 0.29
C LEU A 92 5.89 2.00 -0.05
N GLY A 93 5.76 0.99 0.82
CA GLY A 93 4.65 0.06 0.83
C GLY A 93 3.51 0.62 1.67
N PHE A 94 2.34 0.79 1.06
CA PHE A 94 1.11 1.19 1.74
C PHE A 94 0.23 -0.03 1.95
N ASP A 95 -0.04 -0.38 3.21
CA ASP A 95 -1.02 -1.40 3.56
C ASP A 95 -2.37 -0.69 3.75
N ILE A 96 -3.29 -0.94 2.82
CA ILE A 96 -4.62 -0.31 2.76
C ILE A 96 -5.69 -1.39 2.85
N ILE A 97 -6.70 -1.18 3.68
CA ILE A 97 -7.90 -2.02 3.75
C ILE A 97 -9.11 -1.28 3.19
N LEU A 98 -9.97 -2.00 2.48
CA LEU A 98 -11.22 -1.46 1.94
C LEU A 98 -12.39 -1.92 2.80
N ASP A 99 -13.31 -1.02 3.11
CA ASP A 99 -14.57 -1.39 3.75
C ASP A 99 -15.63 -1.84 2.73
N ARG A 100 -16.82 -2.20 3.22
CA ARG A 100 -17.94 -2.67 2.38
C ARG A 100 -18.46 -1.61 1.39
N LYS A 101 -18.08 -0.34 1.57
CA LYS A 101 -18.42 0.78 0.68
C LYS A 101 -17.25 1.14 -0.24
N LEU A 102 -16.22 0.29 -0.32
CA LEU A 102 -14.97 0.53 -1.04
C LEU A 102 -14.20 1.77 -0.58
N LYS A 103 -14.46 2.24 0.65
CA LYS A 103 -13.66 3.35 1.20
C LYS A 103 -12.31 2.80 1.66
N PRO A 104 -11.19 3.41 1.25
CA PRO A 104 -9.88 2.98 1.67
C PRO A 104 -9.51 3.54 3.05
N TRP A 105 -8.90 2.67 3.86
CA TRP A 105 -8.40 2.99 5.19
C TRP A 105 -6.93 2.58 5.28
N LEU A 106 -6.08 3.52 5.71
CA LEU A 106 -4.67 3.28 5.89
C LEU A 106 -4.44 2.43 7.15
N LEU A 107 -3.69 1.34 7.02
CA LEU A 107 -3.26 0.53 8.17
C LEU A 107 -1.84 0.89 8.58
N GLU A 108 -0.90 0.80 7.65
CA GLU A 108 0.51 1.13 7.89
C GLU A 108 1.20 1.61 6.62
N VAL A 109 2.25 2.41 6.81
CA VAL A 109 3.21 2.77 5.76
C VAL A 109 4.55 2.18 6.15
N ARG A 110 5.16 1.41 5.26
CA ARG A 110 6.45 0.76 5.49
C ARG A 110 7.46 1.18 4.43
N PRO A 111 8.68 1.58 4.82
CA PRO A 111 9.79 1.66 3.87
C PRO A 111 9.98 0.31 3.18
N SER A 112 10.10 0.29 1.85
CA SER A 112 10.24 -0.97 1.11
C SER A 112 11.69 -1.51 1.19
N TYR A 113 12.24 -1.67 2.39
CA TYR A 113 13.47 -2.44 2.60
C TYR A 113 13.22 -3.97 2.49
N CYS A 114 11.96 -4.40 2.41
CA CYS A 114 11.57 -5.81 2.35
C CYS A 114 11.12 -6.30 0.96
N CYS A 115 11.43 -5.57 -0.11
CA CYS A 115 11.32 -6.11 -1.47
C CYS A 115 12.50 -7.06 -1.73
N HIS A 116 12.51 -8.25 -1.11
CA HIS A 116 13.09 -9.53 -1.59
C HIS A 116 13.25 -10.55 -0.43
N ALA A 117 12.44 -11.61 -0.46
CA ALA A 117 12.80 -13.04 -0.29
C ALA A 117 11.53 -13.89 -0.30
#